data_AF-A0A954JCW4-F1
#
_entry.id   AF-A0A954JCW4-F1
#
_cell.length_a   1.000
_cell.length_b   1.000
_cell.length_c   1.000
_cell.angle_alpha   90.00
_cell.angle_beta   90.00
_cell.angle_gamma   90.00
#
_symmetry.space_group_name_H-M   'P 1'
#
loop_
_entity.id
_entity.type
_entity.pdbx_description
1 polymer ?
#
loop_
_entity_poly.entity_id
_entity_poly.type
_entity_poly.pdbx_seq_one_letter_code
_entity_poly.pdbx_strand_id
1 'polypeptide(L)'
;MLNLRSGRRTFLQVGTLALGGFSLERMLQAAEVENAVLTGKSVVFLFMHGGPSQFETFDPKMDAPAEIRSATGEIQTRIPGVTFGSSFPKLAAMADRLSIVRSFQTGDGNHDIKPIVSRNSANANLGTLYSRVAGMNDPATGMPRNIALFPKAVRPESQAAVTQFGRFDSSGAYSSSLAPFAPGGDGNLQSDMTLNISQQRLDDRQSLLNQIDALQGLAEQEARLVQHSEFR
;
A
#
# COMPACT_ATOMS: atom_id res chain seq x y z
N MET A 1 -32.58 -3.54 -46.99
CA MET A 1 -32.05 -4.87 -46.60
C MET A 1 -30.53 -4.83 -46.67
N LEU A 2 -29.85 -4.73 -45.52
CA LEU A 2 -28.38 -4.76 -45.45
C LEU A 2 -27.91 -6.22 -45.56
N ASN A 3 -27.19 -6.52 -46.64
CA ASN A 3 -26.76 -7.87 -46.99
C ASN A 3 -25.44 -8.19 -46.26
N LEU A 4 -25.54 -8.68 -45.02
CA LEU A 4 -24.39 -9.15 -44.24
C LEU A 4 -23.93 -10.52 -44.79
N ARG A 5 -22.94 -10.52 -45.68
CA ARG A 5 -22.18 -11.74 -45.98
C ARG A 5 -21.44 -12.16 -44.70
N SER A 6 -22.04 -13.08 -43.95
CA SER A 6 -21.56 -13.55 -42.65
C SER A 6 -20.29 -14.38 -42.82
N GLY A 7 -19.13 -13.73 -42.70
CA GLY A 7 -17.82 -14.37 -42.64
C GLY A 7 -17.29 -14.46 -41.21
N ARG A 8 -16.38 -15.41 -40.94
CA ARG A 8 -15.71 -15.61 -39.63
C ARG A 8 -15.15 -14.29 -39.04
N ARG A 9 -14.71 -13.38 -39.90
CA ARG A 9 -14.20 -12.05 -39.52
C ARG A 9 -15.30 -11.14 -38.96
N THR A 10 -16.48 -11.10 -39.56
CA THR A 10 -17.63 -10.33 -39.08
C THR A 10 -18.13 -10.88 -37.75
N PHE A 11 -18.17 -12.21 -37.60
CA PHE A 11 -18.52 -12.86 -36.32
C PHE A 11 -17.52 -12.50 -35.21
N LEU A 12 -16.21 -12.55 -35.50
CA LEU A 12 -15.19 -12.13 -34.53
C LEU A 12 -15.28 -10.65 -34.19
N GLN A 13 -15.49 -9.78 -35.19
CA GLN A 13 -15.64 -8.33 -34.98
C GLN A 13 -16.85 -8.00 -34.10
N VAL A 14 -18.01 -8.56 -34.42
CA VAL A 14 -19.24 -8.37 -33.63
C VAL A 14 -19.09 -8.99 -32.24
N GLY A 15 -18.48 -10.17 -32.13
CA GLY A 15 -18.20 -10.83 -30.85
C GLY A 15 -17.27 -10.02 -29.94
N THR A 16 -16.19 -9.45 -30.50
CA THR A 16 -15.28 -8.56 -29.75
C THR A 16 -15.92 -7.24 -29.38
N LEU A 17 -16.77 -6.66 -30.23
CA LEU A 17 -17.50 -5.42 -29.93
C LEU A 17 -18.54 -5.63 -28.84
N ALA A 18 -19.26 -6.77 -28.85
CA ALA A 18 -20.22 -7.11 -27.82
C ALA A 18 -19.53 -7.36 -26.47
N LEU A 19 -18.42 -8.10 -26.44
CA LEU A 19 -17.65 -8.32 -25.21
C LEU A 19 -17.00 -7.02 -24.70
N GLY A 20 -16.49 -6.17 -25.59
CA GLY A 20 -15.91 -4.87 -25.25
C GLY A 20 -16.93 -3.85 -24.76
N GLY A 21 -18.16 -3.87 -25.30
CA GLY A 21 -19.24 -2.95 -24.89
C GLY A 21 -19.69 -3.18 -23.45
N PHE A 22 -19.85 -4.43 -23.03
CA PHE A 22 -20.23 -4.76 -21.64
C PHE A 22 -19.11 -4.54 -20.62
N SER A 23 -17.84 -4.67 -21.03
CA SER A 23 -16.71 -4.38 -20.15
C SER A 23 -16.46 -2.88 -19.99
N LEU A 24 -16.73 -2.09 -21.04
CA LEU A 24 -16.50 -0.65 -21.04
C LEU A 24 -17.39 0.10 -20.04
N GLU A 25 -18.68 -0.24 -19.96
CA GLU A 25 -19.60 0.35 -18.98
C GLU A 25 -19.11 0.12 -17.54
N ARG A 26 -18.67 -1.10 -17.24
CA ARG A 26 -18.15 -1.47 -15.92
C ARG A 26 -16.80 -0.81 -15.62
N MET A 27 -16.00 -0.52 -16.66
CA MET A 27 -14.74 0.20 -16.54
C MET A 27 -14.94 1.70 -16.31
N LEU A 28 -15.92 2.30 -17.00
CA LEU A 28 -16.32 3.70 -16.81
C LEU A 28 -16.92 3.95 -15.42
N GLN A 29 -17.77 3.04 -14.92
CA GLN A 29 -18.30 3.13 -13.55
C GLN A 29 -17.22 2.99 -12.46
N ALA A 30 -16.10 2.33 -12.76
CA ALA A 30 -14.97 2.22 -11.83
C ALA A 30 -14.11 3.50 -11.78
N ALA A 31 -14.18 4.36 -12.80
CA ALA A 31 -13.38 5.58 -12.90
C ALA A 31 -13.93 6.75 -12.06
N GLU A 32 -15.21 6.72 -11.67
CA GLU A 32 -15.89 7.85 -11.01
C GLU A 32 -15.96 7.78 -9.48
N VAL A 33 -15.34 6.79 -8.83
CA VAL A 33 -15.37 6.74 -7.37
C VAL A 33 -14.24 7.61 -6.80
N GLU A 34 -14.51 8.90 -6.65
CA GLU A 34 -13.68 9.78 -5.84
C GLU A 34 -13.74 9.31 -4.38
N ASN A 35 -12.68 8.62 -3.96
CA ASN A 35 -12.66 7.91 -2.70
C ASN A 35 -12.35 8.90 -1.58
N ALA A 36 -13.39 9.49 -0.99
CA ALA A 36 -13.32 10.54 0.04
C ALA A 36 -12.49 10.18 1.29
N VAL A 37 -12.09 8.91 1.42
CA VAL A 37 -11.21 8.39 2.49
C VAL A 37 -9.74 8.75 2.27
N LEU A 38 -9.33 9.10 1.04
CA LEU A 38 -7.93 9.36 0.69
C LEU A 38 -7.54 10.81 0.95
N THR A 39 -6.66 11.04 1.93
CA THR A 39 -6.22 12.39 2.35
C THR A 39 -4.87 12.81 1.77
N GLY A 40 -4.24 11.96 0.95
CA GLY A 40 -2.89 12.18 0.43
C GLY A 40 -1.78 12.12 1.49
N LYS A 41 -2.07 11.59 2.69
CA LYS A 41 -1.09 11.37 3.76
C LYS A 41 -0.55 9.94 3.71
N SER A 42 0.75 9.79 3.92
CA SER A 42 1.41 8.50 4.06
C SER A 42 1.73 8.22 5.53
N VAL A 43 1.56 6.96 5.95
CA VAL A 43 1.92 6.50 7.29
C VAL A 43 3.16 5.63 7.19
N VAL A 44 4.20 5.98 7.93
CA VAL A 44 5.40 5.14 8.08
C VAL A 44 5.32 4.46 9.44
N PHE A 45 5.15 3.14 9.44
CA PHE A 45 5.23 2.34 10.64
C PHE A 45 6.66 1.80 10.79
N LEU A 46 7.40 2.30 11.78
CA LEU A 46 8.74 1.79 12.11
C LEU A 46 8.64 0.68 13.15
N PHE A 47 8.85 -0.57 12.74
CA PHE A 47 8.89 -1.71 13.64
C PHE A 47 10.35 -2.07 13.98
N MET A 48 10.75 -1.86 15.23
CA MET A 48 12.13 -2.12 15.69
C MET A 48 12.23 -3.49 16.38
N HIS A 49 12.15 -4.58 15.61
CA HIS A 49 12.29 -5.92 16.19
C HIS A 49 13.69 -6.11 16.79
N GLY A 50 13.77 -6.44 18.09
CA GLY A 50 15.04 -6.53 18.81
C GLY A 50 15.70 -5.17 19.11
N GLY A 51 14.99 -4.07 18.88
CA GLY A 51 15.43 -2.72 19.23
C GLY A 51 15.32 -2.42 20.72
N PRO A 52 15.58 -1.15 21.12
CA PRO A 52 15.48 -0.73 22.50
C PRO A 52 14.05 -0.87 23.03
N SER A 53 13.93 -1.15 24.33
CA SER A 53 12.63 -1.27 24.98
C SER A 53 11.89 0.07 25.01
N GLN A 54 10.58 0.03 25.30
CA GLN A 54 9.79 1.24 25.55
C GLN A 54 10.35 2.09 26.71
N PHE A 55 11.02 1.44 27.68
CA PHE A 55 11.65 2.12 28.82
C PHE A 55 12.90 2.88 28.39
N GLU A 56 13.72 2.33 27.49
CA GLU A 56 14.88 3.10 27.00
C GLU A 56 14.51 4.19 25.97
N THR A 57 13.24 4.32 25.59
CA THR A 57 12.80 5.19 24.49
C THR A 57 11.75 6.22 24.89
N PHE A 58 10.47 5.86 24.91
CA PHE A 58 9.38 6.84 25.01
C PHE A 58 8.70 6.88 26.38
N ASP A 59 9.03 5.97 27.30
CA ASP A 59 8.42 5.91 28.65
C ASP A 59 9.41 5.34 29.69
N PRO A 60 10.37 6.14 30.19
CA PRO A 60 11.52 5.65 30.97
C PRO A 60 11.21 5.10 32.36
N LYS A 61 9.99 5.29 32.88
CA LYS A 61 9.54 4.75 34.17
C LYS A 61 10.51 5.04 35.33
N MET A 62 11.05 6.26 35.43
CA MET A 62 12.09 6.58 36.43
C MET A 62 11.62 6.45 37.89
N ASP A 63 10.30 6.43 38.10
CA ASP A 63 9.60 6.16 39.36
C ASP A 63 9.52 4.68 39.75
N ALA A 64 9.77 3.75 38.81
CA ALA A 64 9.82 2.33 39.08
C ALA A 64 11.15 1.90 39.76
N PRO A 65 11.20 0.71 40.40
CA PRO A 65 12.44 0.15 40.94
C PRO A 65 13.58 0.09 39.90
N ALA A 66 14.82 0.17 40.38
CA ALA A 66 16.01 0.27 39.53
C ALA A 66 16.14 -0.89 38.54
N GLU A 67 15.59 -2.05 38.88
CA GLU A 67 15.61 -3.29 38.10
C GLU A 67 14.67 -3.28 36.90
N ILE A 68 13.64 -2.40 36.89
CA ILE A 68 12.59 -2.37 35.86
C ILE A 68 12.34 -1.00 35.24
N ARG A 69 13.19 0.00 35.52
CA ARG A 69 13.17 1.32 34.86
C ARG A 69 14.25 1.44 33.79
N SER A 70 14.28 2.57 33.07
CA SER A 70 15.36 2.85 32.13
C SER A 70 16.74 2.80 32.81
N ALA A 71 17.66 2.07 32.20
CA ALA A 71 19.06 2.02 32.61
C ALA A 71 19.85 3.27 32.17
N THR A 72 19.39 3.94 31.11
CA THR A 72 20.05 5.13 30.55
C THR A 72 19.50 6.44 31.11
N GLY A 73 18.43 6.39 31.91
CA GLY A 73 17.79 7.56 32.50
C GLY A 73 16.88 8.31 31.53
N GLU A 74 16.42 9.48 31.94
CA GLU A 74 15.46 10.28 31.18
C GLU A 74 16.01 11.65 30.78
N ILE A 75 15.36 12.26 29.78
CA ILE A 75 15.53 13.64 29.38
C ILE A 75 14.16 14.34 29.35
N GLN A 76 14.12 15.56 29.89
CA GLN A 76 12.94 16.41 29.82
C GLN A 76 12.66 16.81 28.36
N THR A 77 11.40 16.70 27.95
CA THR A 77 10.97 17.15 26.62
C THR A 77 10.55 18.62 26.64
N ARG A 78 10.18 19.16 25.47
CA ARG A 78 9.57 20.51 25.38
C ARG A 78 8.22 20.62 26.11
N ILE A 79 7.56 19.51 26.39
CA ILE A 79 6.28 19.49 27.10
C ILE A 79 6.59 19.27 28.59
N PRO A 80 6.26 20.22 29.49
CA PRO A 80 6.48 20.05 30.92
C PRO A 80 5.80 18.79 31.47
N GLY A 81 6.52 18.01 32.28
CA GLY A 81 6.02 16.77 32.86
C GLY A 81 6.07 15.56 31.91
N VAL A 82 6.54 15.73 30.68
CA VAL A 82 6.77 14.63 29.73
C VAL A 82 8.27 14.43 29.54
N THR A 83 8.72 13.20 29.76
CA THR A 83 10.12 12.78 29.59
C THR A 83 10.23 11.64 28.58
N PHE A 84 11.38 11.57 27.90
CA PHE A 84 11.80 10.43 27.07
C PHE A 84 13.08 9.82 27.65
N GLY A 85 13.49 8.66 27.15
CA GLY A 85 14.81 8.09 27.44
C GLY A 85 15.92 9.02 26.98
N SER A 86 17.03 9.04 27.72
CA SER A 86 18.14 9.99 27.52
C SER A 86 18.78 9.95 26.13
N SER A 87 18.61 8.83 25.40
CA SER A 87 19.11 8.63 24.05
C SER A 87 18.36 9.41 22.96
N PHE A 88 17.26 10.10 23.30
CA PHE A 88 16.37 10.78 22.34
C PHE A 88 16.40 12.33 22.42
N PRO A 89 17.56 13.01 22.45
CA PRO A 89 17.61 14.47 22.65
C PRO A 89 16.91 15.25 21.53
N LYS A 90 17.03 14.79 20.28
CA LYS A 90 16.37 15.43 19.13
C LYS A 90 14.85 15.27 19.17
N LEU A 91 14.35 14.11 19.58
CA LEU A 91 12.91 13.85 19.68
C LEU A 91 12.30 14.59 20.88
N ALA A 92 13.01 14.62 22.01
CA ALA A 92 12.60 15.39 23.19
C ALA A 92 12.48 16.89 22.87
N ALA A 93 13.41 17.42 22.08
CA ALA A 93 13.37 18.79 21.56
C ALA A 93 12.30 19.03 20.49
N MET A 94 11.55 18.02 20.07
CA MET A 94 10.46 18.14 19.09
C MET A 94 9.12 17.64 19.65
N ALA A 95 9.01 17.37 20.95
CA ALA A 95 7.84 16.73 21.54
C ALA A 95 6.53 17.50 21.33
N ASP A 96 6.58 18.83 21.22
CA ASP A 96 5.44 19.70 20.86
C ASP A 96 4.92 19.50 19.43
N ARG A 97 5.62 18.71 18.62
CA ARG A 97 5.24 18.31 17.26
C ARG A 97 4.87 16.83 17.16
N LEU A 98 4.84 16.11 18.28
CA LEU A 98 4.55 14.67 18.34
C LEU A 98 3.23 14.44 19.08
N SER A 99 2.46 13.47 18.59
CA SER A 99 1.38 12.87 19.36
C SER A 99 1.92 11.65 20.10
N ILE A 100 1.95 11.71 21.43
CA ILE A 100 2.51 10.67 22.27
C ILE A 100 1.39 9.77 22.77
N VAL A 101 1.47 8.47 22.47
CA VAL A 101 0.50 7.46 22.91
C VAL A 101 1.22 6.40 23.73
N ARG A 102 0.94 6.35 25.04
CA ARG A 102 1.51 5.36 26.00
C ARG A 102 0.49 4.30 26.46
N SER A 103 -0.70 4.30 25.87
CA SER A 103 -1.82 3.44 26.25
C SER A 103 -1.98 2.19 25.39
N PHE A 104 -1.04 1.89 24.50
CA PHE A 104 -1.08 0.69 23.68
C PHE A 104 -0.59 -0.53 24.46
N GLN A 105 -1.32 -1.65 24.40
CA GLN A 105 -0.88 -2.95 24.90
C GLN A 105 -1.29 -4.05 23.91
N THR A 106 -0.45 -5.08 23.78
CA THR A 106 -0.72 -6.28 22.96
C THR A 106 -1.62 -7.30 23.66
N GLY A 107 -1.77 -7.20 24.98
CA GLY A 107 -2.56 -8.12 25.80
C GLY A 107 -1.83 -9.41 26.22
N ASP A 108 -0.57 -9.59 25.81
CA ASP A 108 0.33 -10.63 26.29
C ASP A 108 1.80 -10.17 26.24
N GLY A 109 2.68 -10.95 26.86
CA GLY A 109 4.13 -10.69 26.89
C GLY A 109 4.89 -11.29 25.71
N ASN A 110 4.20 -11.71 24.64
CA ASN A 110 4.86 -12.32 23.49
C ASN A 110 5.51 -11.24 22.62
N HIS A 111 6.73 -11.51 22.17
CA HIS A 111 7.46 -10.65 21.24
C HIS A 111 7.14 -11.06 19.79
N ASP A 112 5.99 -10.62 19.28
CA ASP A 112 5.51 -11.00 17.94
C ASP A 112 4.97 -9.82 17.11
N ILE A 113 4.34 -10.15 15.99
CA ILE A 113 3.85 -9.19 15.00
C ILE A 113 2.56 -8.46 15.39
N LYS A 114 1.97 -8.70 16.58
CA LYS A 114 0.65 -8.17 16.97
C LYS A 114 0.42 -6.66 16.72
N PRO A 115 1.40 -5.77 16.90
CA PRO A 115 1.21 -4.34 16.60
C PRO A 115 0.86 -4.03 15.14
N ILE A 116 1.19 -4.93 14.20
CA ILE A 116 0.95 -4.77 12.77
C ILE A 116 -0.02 -5.82 12.22
N VAL A 117 0.04 -7.03 12.75
CA VAL A 117 -0.75 -8.18 12.29
C VAL A 117 -1.31 -8.88 13.51
N SER A 118 -2.61 -8.82 13.70
CA SER A 118 -3.28 -9.48 14.83
C SER A 118 -4.68 -9.94 14.45
N ARG A 119 -5.34 -10.65 15.36
CA ARG A 119 -6.76 -10.99 15.21
C ARG A 119 -7.64 -9.77 14.91
N ASN A 120 -7.28 -8.59 15.46
CA ASN A 120 -8.03 -7.35 15.28
C ASN A 120 -7.90 -6.80 13.84
N SER A 121 -6.85 -7.18 13.12
CA SER A 121 -6.67 -6.90 11.69
C SER A 121 -7.02 -8.11 10.81
N ALA A 122 -7.79 -9.08 11.31
CA ALA A 122 -8.09 -10.35 10.65
C ALA A 122 -6.82 -11.11 10.19
N ASN A 123 -5.77 -11.04 11.03
CA ASN A 123 -4.44 -11.60 10.78
C ASN A 123 -3.76 -11.06 9.52
N ALA A 124 -4.17 -9.87 9.06
CA ALA A 124 -3.57 -9.17 7.95
C ALA A 124 -2.70 -7.99 8.43
N ASN A 125 -1.70 -7.62 7.64
CA ASN A 125 -0.98 -6.37 7.80
C ASN A 125 -1.96 -5.18 7.78
N LEU A 126 -1.76 -4.18 8.64
CA LEU A 126 -2.62 -2.98 8.70
C LEU A 126 -2.76 -2.28 7.32
N GLY A 127 -1.69 -2.24 6.53
CA GLY A 127 -1.71 -1.71 5.17
C GLY A 127 -2.56 -2.52 4.19
N THR A 128 -2.77 -3.82 4.43
CA THR A 128 -3.69 -4.65 3.62
C THR A 128 -5.12 -4.15 3.75
N LEU A 129 -5.52 -3.73 4.96
CA LEU A 129 -6.84 -3.14 5.20
C LEU A 129 -6.97 -1.80 4.46
N TYR A 130 -5.90 -0.99 4.47
CA TYR A 130 -5.86 0.26 3.72
C TYR A 130 -5.97 0.01 2.22
N SER A 131 -5.15 -0.86 1.63
CA SER A 131 -5.19 -1.19 0.20
C SER A 131 -6.52 -1.78 -0.25
N ARG A 132 -7.25 -2.46 0.64
CA ARG A 132 -8.61 -2.95 0.34
C ARG A 132 -9.59 -1.81 0.04
N VAL A 133 -9.44 -0.68 0.73
CA VAL A 133 -10.32 0.49 0.59
C VAL A 133 -9.77 1.47 -0.45
N ALA A 134 -8.48 1.74 -0.38
CA ALA A 134 -7.77 2.68 -1.23
C ALA A 134 -7.45 2.12 -2.62
N GLY A 135 -7.46 0.81 -2.80
CA GLY A 135 -6.83 0.17 -3.96
C GLY A 135 -5.33 -0.05 -3.74
N MET A 136 -4.77 -0.95 -4.54
CA MET A 136 -3.39 -1.43 -4.38
C MET A 136 -2.34 -0.41 -4.81
N ASN A 137 -2.63 0.33 -5.88
CA ASN A 137 -1.70 1.27 -6.49
C ASN A 137 -2.35 2.64 -6.58
N ASP A 138 -1.50 3.66 -6.55
CA ASP A 138 -1.91 5.00 -6.89
C ASP A 138 -2.21 5.12 -8.40
N PRO A 139 -3.38 5.62 -8.81
CA PRO A 139 -3.78 5.63 -10.22
C PRO A 139 -2.98 6.64 -11.06
N ALA A 140 -2.42 7.69 -10.45
CA ALA A 140 -1.66 8.71 -11.16
C ALA A 140 -0.19 8.30 -11.35
N THR A 141 0.40 7.67 -10.34
CA THR A 141 1.84 7.34 -10.33
C THR A 141 2.14 5.86 -10.54
N GLY A 142 1.15 4.98 -10.38
CA GLY A 142 1.30 3.53 -10.38
C GLY A 142 1.99 2.98 -9.12
N MET A 143 2.38 3.83 -8.17
CA MET A 143 3.12 3.43 -6.98
C MET A 143 2.27 2.58 -6.03
N PRO A 144 2.82 1.49 -5.45
CA PRO A 144 2.10 0.70 -4.46
C PRO A 144 1.73 1.52 -3.23
N ARG A 145 0.48 1.41 -2.78
CA ARG A 145 -0.07 2.12 -1.62
C ARG A 145 0.29 1.47 -0.28
N ASN A 146 0.75 0.22 -0.31
CA ASN A 146 1.18 -0.53 0.86
C ASN A 146 2.52 -1.22 0.56
N ILE A 147 3.55 -0.87 1.33
CA ILE A 147 4.92 -1.32 1.11
C ILE A 147 5.48 -1.87 2.42
N ALA A 148 6.07 -3.07 2.37
CA ALA A 148 6.86 -3.63 3.46
C ALA A 148 8.35 -3.54 3.12
N LEU A 149 9.07 -2.68 3.85
CA LEU A 149 10.52 -2.53 3.72
C LEU A 149 11.23 -3.36 4.77
N PHE A 150 11.91 -4.41 4.31
CA PHE A 150 12.81 -5.23 5.12
C PHE A 150 14.27 -4.76 4.95
N PRO A 151 15.18 -5.05 5.89
CA PRO A 151 16.55 -4.50 5.85
C PRO A 151 17.29 -4.74 4.53
N LYS A 152 17.18 -5.95 3.95
CA LYS A 152 17.77 -6.28 2.63
C LYS A 152 17.27 -5.44 1.46
N ALA A 153 16.06 -4.89 1.54
CA ALA A 153 15.52 -4.01 0.51
C ALA A 153 16.23 -2.66 0.45
N VAL A 154 16.95 -2.28 1.52
CA VAL A 154 17.71 -1.02 1.59
C VAL A 154 19.21 -1.29 1.39
N ARG A 155 19.72 -2.38 1.98
CA ARG A 155 21.13 -2.75 1.96
C ARG A 155 21.28 -4.26 1.76
N PRO A 156 21.78 -4.74 0.61
CA PRO A 156 21.86 -6.16 0.29
C PRO A 156 22.61 -7.02 1.32
N GLU A 157 23.62 -6.44 1.98
CA GLU A 157 24.44 -7.06 3.01
C GLU A 157 23.76 -7.18 4.39
N SER A 158 22.56 -6.59 4.55
CA SER A 158 21.81 -6.63 5.80
C SER A 158 21.17 -8.00 6.04
N GLN A 159 20.73 -8.20 7.29
CA GLN A 159 19.98 -9.41 7.67
C GLN A 159 18.71 -9.59 6.83
N ALA A 160 18.38 -10.85 6.56
CA ALA A 160 17.12 -11.20 5.92
C ALA A 160 15.91 -10.82 6.80
N ALA A 161 14.71 -10.82 6.20
CA ALA A 161 13.48 -10.60 6.95
C ALA A 161 13.32 -11.69 8.03
N VAL A 162 13.11 -11.27 9.28
CA VAL A 162 12.88 -12.20 10.39
C VAL A 162 11.41 -12.59 10.40
N THR A 163 11.12 -13.87 10.11
CA THR A 163 9.75 -14.39 10.02
C THR A 163 9.38 -15.36 11.14
N GLN A 164 10.35 -15.73 12.00
CA GLN A 164 10.13 -16.65 13.14
C GLN A 164 9.05 -16.13 14.11
N PHE A 165 8.95 -14.82 14.26
CA PHE A 165 7.98 -14.16 15.14
C PHE A 165 6.66 -13.83 14.43
N GLY A 166 6.53 -14.25 13.17
CA GLY A 166 5.37 -14.05 12.32
C GLY A 166 5.69 -13.34 11.02
N ARG A 167 4.71 -13.35 10.10
CA ARG A 167 4.81 -12.73 8.79
C ARG A 167 4.21 -11.33 8.78
N PHE A 168 5.08 -10.32 8.80
CA PHE A 168 4.70 -8.91 8.72
C PHE A 168 3.96 -8.55 7.42
N ASP A 169 4.16 -9.33 6.36
CA ASP A 169 3.57 -9.18 5.03
C ASP A 169 2.26 -9.98 4.84
N SER A 170 1.70 -10.54 5.91
CA SER A 170 0.49 -11.38 5.83
C SER A 170 -0.71 -10.63 5.25
N SER A 171 -1.44 -11.25 4.31
CA SER A 171 -2.75 -10.78 3.86
C SER A 171 -3.90 -11.30 4.74
N GLY A 172 -3.62 -12.20 5.69
CA GLY A 172 -4.60 -12.77 6.60
C GLY A 172 -5.79 -13.41 5.87
N ALA A 173 -7.00 -13.05 6.29
CA ALA A 173 -8.24 -13.50 5.64
C ALA A 173 -8.52 -12.87 4.27
N TYR A 174 -7.69 -11.93 3.80
CA TYR A 174 -7.86 -11.25 2.52
C TYR A 174 -7.04 -11.88 1.41
N SER A 175 -7.41 -11.55 0.16
CA SER A 175 -6.66 -11.97 -1.03
C SER A 175 -5.18 -11.60 -0.90
N SER A 176 -4.31 -12.52 -1.32
CA SER A 176 -2.86 -12.30 -1.39
C SER A 176 -2.48 -11.15 -2.32
N SER A 177 -3.35 -10.77 -3.26
CA SER A 177 -3.16 -9.57 -4.09
C SER A 177 -3.06 -8.29 -3.27
N LEU A 178 -3.70 -8.22 -2.10
CA LEU A 178 -3.66 -7.04 -1.22
C LEU A 178 -2.46 -7.03 -0.26
N ALA A 179 -1.57 -8.04 -0.32
CA ALA A 179 -0.38 -8.08 0.49
C ALA A 179 0.54 -6.87 0.21
N PRO A 180 1.32 -6.42 1.20
CA PRO A 180 2.26 -5.33 0.98
C PRO A 180 3.27 -5.67 -0.12
N PHE A 181 3.61 -4.68 -0.94
CA PHE A 181 4.71 -4.79 -1.89
C PHE A 181 6.06 -4.81 -1.15
N ALA A 182 6.91 -5.81 -1.39
CA ALA A 182 8.20 -5.98 -0.71
C ALA A 182 9.37 -5.95 -1.72
N PRO A 183 10.05 -4.80 -1.91
CA PRO A 183 11.05 -4.62 -2.98
C PRO A 183 12.38 -5.35 -2.79
N GLY A 184 12.63 -6.04 -1.67
CA GLY A 184 13.91 -6.70 -1.40
C GLY A 184 13.84 -7.93 -0.49
N GLY A 185 12.74 -8.68 -0.58
CA GLY A 185 12.62 -10.02 0.02
C GLY A 185 12.82 -11.13 -1.01
N ASP A 186 12.79 -12.39 -0.57
CA ASP A 186 12.89 -13.59 -1.43
C ASP A 186 11.61 -13.85 -2.27
N GLY A 187 10.84 -12.80 -2.56
CA GLY A 187 9.55 -12.87 -3.25
C GLY A 187 9.66 -12.72 -4.76
N ASN A 188 8.79 -13.42 -5.49
CA ASN A 188 8.77 -13.42 -6.97
C ASN A 188 8.37 -12.06 -7.59
N LEU A 189 7.80 -11.12 -6.83
CA LEU A 189 7.41 -9.81 -7.35
C LEU A 189 8.58 -9.02 -7.96
N GLN A 190 9.80 -9.20 -7.45
CA GLN A 190 10.98 -8.61 -8.09
C GLN A 190 11.30 -9.26 -9.44
N SER A 191 11.08 -10.57 -9.58
CA SER A 191 11.23 -11.25 -10.87
C SER A 191 10.18 -10.82 -11.89
N ASP A 192 9.02 -10.36 -11.43
CA ASP A 192 7.98 -9.77 -12.28
C ASP A 192 8.33 -8.33 -12.72
N MET A 193 9.24 -7.65 -12.03
CA MET A 193 9.79 -6.36 -12.45
C MET A 193 10.96 -6.48 -13.44
N THR A 194 11.49 -7.68 -13.64
CA THR A 194 12.41 -7.96 -14.75
C THR A 194 11.62 -8.18 -16.03
N LEU A 195 11.96 -7.40 -17.06
CA LEU A 195 11.31 -7.53 -18.37
C LEU A 195 11.65 -8.88 -18.99
N ASN A 196 10.72 -9.83 -18.92
CA ASN A 196 10.86 -11.18 -19.48
C ASN A 196 10.46 -11.27 -20.97
N ILE A 197 10.31 -10.13 -21.64
CA ILE A 197 9.96 -10.03 -23.08
C ILE A 197 10.97 -9.13 -23.79
N SER A 198 11.06 -9.23 -25.12
CA SER A 198 11.87 -8.28 -25.90
C SER A 198 11.31 -6.86 -25.79
N GLN A 199 12.18 -5.85 -25.82
CA GLN A 199 11.79 -4.44 -25.85
C GLN A 199 10.82 -4.16 -27.01
N GLN A 200 11.10 -4.69 -28.20
CA GLN A 200 10.21 -4.57 -29.36
C GLN A 200 8.77 -5.04 -29.06
N ARG A 201 8.60 -6.16 -28.33
CA ARG A 201 7.27 -6.65 -27.98
C ARG A 201 6.57 -5.77 -26.93
N LEU A 202 7.34 -5.12 -26.06
CA LEU A 202 6.80 -4.13 -25.12
C LEU A 202 6.33 -2.88 -25.87
N ASP A 203 7.13 -2.39 -26.82
CA ASP A 203 6.82 -1.21 -27.64
C ASP A 203 5.56 -1.44 -28.49
N ASP A 204 5.44 -2.61 -29.12
CA ASP A 204 4.26 -3.01 -29.89
C ASP A 204 2.99 -2.99 -29.01
N ARG A 205 3.10 -3.45 -27.75
CA ARG A 205 1.98 -3.44 -26.79
C ARG A 205 1.61 -2.03 -26.35
N GLN A 206 2.58 -1.18 -26.06
CA GLN A 206 2.32 0.23 -25.72
C GLN A 206 1.67 0.96 -26.90
N SER A 207 2.14 0.72 -28.11
CA SER A 207 1.53 1.26 -29.33
C SER A 207 0.06 0.83 -29.47
N LEU A 208 -0.23 -0.46 -29.25
CA LEU A 208 -1.61 -0.98 -29.29
C LEU A 208 -2.49 -0.38 -28.18
N LEU A 209 -1.98 -0.25 -26.95
CA LEU A 209 -2.71 0.37 -25.84
C LEU A 209 -3.06 1.82 -26.17
N ASN A 210 -2.09 2.61 -26.65
CA ASN A 210 -2.32 3.99 -27.08
C ASN A 210 -3.37 4.09 -28.19
N GLN A 211 -3.41 3.13 -29.13
CA GLN A 211 -4.45 3.07 -30.17
C GLN A 211 -5.83 2.78 -29.57
N ILE A 212 -5.92 1.88 -28.60
CA ILE A 212 -7.18 1.57 -27.89
C ILE A 212 -7.65 2.80 -27.10
N ASP A 213 -6.77 3.45 -26.36
CA ASP A 213 -7.07 4.63 -25.56
C ASP A 213 -7.53 5.80 -26.46
N ALA A 214 -6.91 5.98 -27.62
CA ALA A 214 -7.33 6.98 -28.60
C ALA A 214 -8.74 6.71 -29.14
N LEU A 215 -9.08 5.43 -29.41
CA LEU A 215 -10.43 5.05 -29.84
C LEU A 215 -11.46 5.29 -28.73
N GLN A 216 -11.12 5.04 -27.47
CA GLN A 216 -11.98 5.35 -26.32
C GLN A 216 -12.23 6.86 -26.21
N GLY A 217 -11.18 7.68 -26.29
CA GLY A 217 -11.31 9.14 -26.24
C GLY A 217 -12.18 9.71 -27.35
N LEU A 218 -12.11 9.15 -28.56
CA LEU A 218 -12.99 9.53 -29.67
C LEU A 218 -14.47 9.18 -29.38
N ALA A 219 -14.74 7.99 -28.85
CA ALA A 219 -16.10 7.57 -28.49
C ALA A 219 -16.69 8.43 -27.36
N GLU A 220 -15.88 8.81 -26.36
CA GLU A 220 -16.30 9.73 -25.29
C GLU A 220 -16.63 11.13 -25.84
N GLN A 221 -15.83 11.62 -26.78
CA GLN A 221 -16.06 12.92 -27.42
C GLN A 221 -17.35 12.91 -28.24
N GLU A 222 -17.61 11.83 -28.98
CA GLU A 222 -18.84 11.65 -29.75
C GLU A 222 -20.07 11.57 -28.83
N ALA A 223 -20.00 10.81 -27.73
CA ALA A 223 -21.09 10.72 -26.75
C ALA A 223 -21.43 12.07 -26.10
N ARG A 224 -20.41 12.90 -25.78
CA ARG A 224 -20.62 14.26 -25.26
C ARG A 224 -21.28 15.19 -26.27
N LEU A 225 -20.93 15.07 -27.55
CA LEU A 225 -21.54 15.87 -28.63
C LEU A 225 -23.00 15.50 -28.84
N VAL A 226 -23.36 14.21 -28.76
CA VAL A 226 -24.75 13.74 -28.84
C VAL A 226 -25.58 14.26 -27.67
N GLN A 227 -25.09 14.18 -26.43
CA GLN A 227 -25.77 14.75 -25.25
C GLN A 227 -26.00 16.26 -25.37
N HIS A 228 -25.05 17.02 -25.91
CA HIS A 228 -25.22 18.47 -26.13
C HIS A 228 -26.23 18.80 -27.23
N SER A 229 -26.47 17.89 -28.18
CA SER A 229 -27.42 18.09 -29.28
C SER A 229 -28.88 17.80 -28.90
N GLU A 230 -29.14 17.01 -27.86
CA GLU A 230 -30.51 16.70 -27.39
C GLU A 230 -31.11 17.75 -26.44
N PHE A 231 -30.33 18.77 -26.03
CA PHE A 231 -30.79 19.87 -25.17
C PHE A 231 -31.08 21.18 -25.92
N ARG A 232 -31.36 21.12 -27.23
CA ARG A 232 -31.67 22.28 -28.07
C ARG A 232 -32.95 22.07 -28.86
#